data_AF-A0A9P8FHF4-F1
#
_entry.id   AF-A0A9P8FHF4-F1
#
_cell.length_a   1.000
_cell.length_b   1.000
_cell.length_c   1.000
_cell.angle_alpha   90.00
_cell.angle_beta   90.00
_cell.angle_gamma   90.00
#
_symmetry.space_group_name_H-M   'P 1'
#
loop_
_entity.id
_entity.type
_entity.pdbx_description
1 polymer ?
#
loop_
_entity_poly.entity_id
_entity_poly.type
_entity_poly.pdbx_seq_one_letter_code
_entity_poly.pdbx_strand_id
1 'polypeptide(L)'
;MYQSFTGASRRPRQVNLSGKNANPFAANNPFGGPQSAVQNAHQDRQQRQKQRQELNAAKTIQRVWRGHDSRSKTRDGWRKQWDAQASTHLDPIQRLNTLLLFFSPSNDGDVQRLISFVSDHPLDTTASKHHLRLEKACLDALRQPKPHRANDLLAILTFLATTIPHETATISNHYYTTLSKLDQSSLSNFQQAVAAPLTSHLPTAYQGFAAAYLTTPLETSTLDHFAPVIDFHKLAQAISNLSSNATLDTRRRLWLLGQFIYLKQDNVPASVYVPVVANLLSSLAEVIAPEAPALDMTNKDYDRLVLATNPARVHLNRFLRDQLSRLVDRDAISSLIPRPLATSGTPMLDDTSDSQLLASYALILLRIFPLRADDIRMWLYIGPLDQAYKQDTVPAIAYFWKGMRSTSIFANIHKDPRAAVDLLRAPKSSVSAWKPPGYEAEQLKRNEEWRVILIFLELFTFVLKIMDDEEFLGAKSGTSLRDNNNALPIEDLKDLTVFLKNMGFAMYFNSQEISESFETSLEPLSTANLSR
;
A
#
# COMPACT_ATOMS: atom_id res chain seq x y z
N MET A 1 13.08 -77.31 -8.54
CA MET A 1 12.08 -78.28 -8.04
C MET A 1 10.86 -77.49 -7.58
N TYR A 2 9.73 -77.70 -8.25
CA TYR A 2 8.45 -77.06 -7.98
C TYR A 2 7.96 -77.39 -6.56
N GLN A 3 7.61 -76.39 -5.76
CA GLN A 3 6.62 -76.59 -4.70
C GLN A 3 5.26 -76.18 -5.24
N SER A 4 4.42 -77.20 -5.27
CA SER A 4 3.12 -77.28 -5.90
C SER A 4 2.14 -76.24 -5.37
N PHE A 5 1.40 -75.68 -6.33
CA PHE A 5 0.18 -74.94 -6.16
C PHE A 5 -0.88 -75.87 -5.55
N THR A 6 -0.91 -76.05 -4.24
CA THR A 6 -1.99 -76.79 -3.58
C THR A 6 -3.20 -75.87 -3.49
N GLY A 7 -4.11 -76.01 -4.45
CA GLY A 7 -5.41 -75.35 -4.50
C GLY A 7 -6.35 -75.73 -3.35
N ALA A 8 -5.98 -75.36 -2.12
CA ALA A 8 -6.80 -75.50 -0.93
C ALA A 8 -7.07 -74.11 -0.34
N SER A 9 -8.06 -73.39 -0.89
CA SER A 9 -8.50 -72.08 -0.40
C SER A 9 -9.41 -72.15 0.84
N ARG A 10 -9.45 -73.29 1.54
CA ARG A 10 -10.22 -73.46 2.77
C ARG A 10 -9.27 -73.69 3.93
N ARG A 11 -9.22 -72.73 4.86
CA ARG A 11 -8.58 -72.88 6.17
C ARG A 11 -9.00 -74.22 6.77
N PRO A 12 -8.06 -75.09 7.19
CA PRO A 12 -8.44 -76.31 7.89
C PRO A 12 -9.19 -75.92 9.16
N ARG A 13 -10.39 -76.47 9.34
CA ARG A 13 -11.16 -76.29 10.57
C ARG A 13 -10.40 -77.02 11.66
N GLN A 14 -9.85 -76.30 12.63
CA GLN A 14 -9.48 -76.90 13.91
C GLN A 14 -10.77 -77.43 14.56
N VAL A 15 -10.94 -78.74 14.50
CA VAL A 15 -11.98 -79.43 15.25
C VAL A 15 -11.41 -79.69 16.65
N ASN A 16 -11.66 -78.76 17.56
CA ASN A 16 -11.40 -78.98 18.98
C ASN A 16 -12.46 -79.95 19.51
N LEU A 17 -12.06 -81.18 19.80
CA LEU A 17 -12.91 -82.21 20.43
C LEU A 17 -13.08 -81.99 21.95
N SER A 18 -12.55 -80.90 22.51
CA SER A 18 -12.91 -80.49 23.88
C SER A 18 -14.25 -79.74 23.84
N GLY A 19 -15.32 -80.44 24.21
CA GLY A 19 -16.70 -79.95 24.20
C GLY A 19 -16.98 -78.74 25.09
N LYS A 20 -16.58 -77.55 24.64
CA LYS A 20 -17.16 -76.28 25.07
C LYS A 20 -17.50 -75.46 23.82
N ASN A 21 -18.60 -75.84 23.17
CA ASN A 21 -19.32 -74.95 22.27
C ASN A 21 -19.92 -73.81 23.11
N ALA A 22 -19.10 -72.81 23.43
CA ALA A 22 -19.60 -71.54 23.94
C ALA A 22 -20.21 -70.80 22.74
N ASN A 23 -21.50 -71.04 22.52
CA ASN A 23 -22.32 -70.21 21.66
C ASN A 23 -22.14 -68.76 22.15
N PRO A 24 -21.68 -67.80 21.32
CA PRO A 24 -21.39 -66.43 21.75
C PRO A 24 -22.65 -65.65 22.17
N PHE A 25 -23.83 -66.25 21.99
CA PHE A 25 -25.12 -65.73 22.43
C PHE A 25 -25.74 -66.48 23.62
N ALA A 26 -25.12 -67.56 24.12
CA ALA A 26 -25.66 -68.38 25.21
C ALA A 26 -24.94 -68.20 26.56
N ALA A 27 -23.90 -67.38 26.64
CA ALA A 27 -23.24 -67.06 27.89
C ALA A 27 -24.01 -65.95 28.62
N ASN A 28 -24.98 -66.36 29.45
CA ASN A 28 -25.64 -65.50 30.43
C ASN A 28 -24.62 -65.19 31.55
N ASN A 29 -23.69 -64.26 31.29
CA ASN A 29 -22.68 -63.81 32.25
C ASN A 29 -23.15 -62.47 32.86
N PRO A 30 -23.30 -62.34 34.21
CA PRO A 30 -23.87 -61.14 34.84
C PRO A 30 -23.04 -59.86 34.71
N PHE A 31 -21.80 -59.96 34.20
CA PHE A 31 -20.86 -58.83 34.06
C PHE A 31 -20.36 -58.60 32.63
N GLY A 32 -20.95 -59.25 31.62
CA GLY A 32 -20.47 -59.16 30.23
C GLY A 32 -21.56 -59.43 29.21
N GLY A 33 -22.55 -58.54 29.14
CA GLY A 33 -23.68 -58.66 28.21
C GLY A 33 -23.31 -58.42 26.72
N PRO A 34 -24.30 -58.47 25.81
CA PRO A 34 -24.14 -58.27 24.36
C PRO A 34 -23.46 -56.93 23.99
N GLN A 35 -23.52 -55.94 24.90
CA GLN A 35 -22.78 -54.69 24.77
C GLN A 35 -21.25 -54.88 24.73
N SER A 36 -20.69 -55.86 25.45
CA SER A 36 -19.25 -56.14 25.45
C SER A 36 -18.78 -56.77 24.12
N ALA A 37 -19.59 -57.66 23.54
CA ALA A 37 -19.34 -58.24 22.21
C ALA A 37 -19.44 -57.18 21.10
N VAL A 38 -20.42 -56.28 21.20
CA VAL A 38 -20.58 -55.14 20.28
C VAL A 38 -19.40 -54.16 20.42
N GLN A 39 -18.95 -53.87 21.64
CA GLN A 39 -17.80 -53.01 21.90
C GLN A 39 -16.50 -53.60 21.34
N ASN A 40 -16.27 -54.90 21.53
CA ASN A 40 -15.12 -55.61 20.93
C ASN A 40 -15.19 -55.59 19.40
N ALA A 41 -16.38 -55.77 18.81
CA ALA A 41 -16.56 -55.68 17.36
C ALA A 41 -16.32 -54.26 16.82
N HIS A 42 -16.69 -53.21 17.57
CA HIS A 42 -16.37 -51.82 17.23
C HIS A 42 -14.87 -51.54 17.32
N GLN A 43 -14.20 -52.03 18.37
CA GLN A 43 -12.73 -51.90 18.52
C GLN A 43 -11.98 -52.61 17.39
N ASP A 44 -12.38 -53.83 17.03
CA ASP A 44 -11.77 -54.59 15.94
C ASP A 44 -12.02 -53.90 14.57
N ARG A 45 -13.21 -53.33 14.35
CA ARG A 45 -13.49 -52.50 13.16
C ARG A 45 -12.60 -51.25 13.12
N GLN A 46 -12.43 -50.55 14.25
CA GLN A 46 -11.56 -49.38 14.35
C GLN A 46 -10.09 -49.75 14.10
N GLN A 47 -9.60 -50.87 14.64
CA GLN A 47 -8.24 -51.35 14.38
C GLN A 47 -8.04 -51.69 12.90
N ARG A 48 -8.98 -52.39 12.28
CA ARG A 48 -8.94 -52.68 10.83
C ARG A 48 -8.99 -51.41 9.99
N GLN A 49 -9.74 -50.41 10.41
CA GLN A 49 -9.79 -49.11 9.74
C GLN A 49 -8.45 -48.36 9.87
N LYS A 50 -7.83 -48.35 11.05
CA LYS A 50 -6.49 -47.78 11.27
C LYS A 50 -5.44 -48.48 10.40
N GLN A 51 -5.39 -49.81 10.39
CA GLN A 51 -4.47 -50.58 9.55
C GLN A 51 -4.66 -50.27 8.05
N ARG A 52 -5.90 -50.11 7.58
CA ARG A 52 -6.18 -49.71 6.19
C ARG A 52 -5.67 -48.29 5.90
N GLN A 53 -5.86 -47.36 6.83
CA GLN A 53 -5.36 -45.98 6.70
C GLN A 53 -3.83 -45.96 6.67
N GLU A 54 -3.16 -46.71 7.53
CA GLU A 54 -1.70 -46.86 7.56
C GLU A 54 -1.17 -47.43 6.24
N LEU A 55 -1.78 -48.51 5.73
CA LEU A 55 -1.40 -49.10 4.44
C LEU A 55 -1.62 -48.14 3.27
N ASN A 56 -2.72 -47.38 3.27
CA ASN A 56 -2.98 -46.39 2.23
C ASN A 56 -2.03 -45.19 2.31
N ALA A 57 -1.67 -44.74 3.52
CA ALA A 57 -0.65 -43.73 3.74
C ALA A 57 0.71 -44.22 3.23
N ALA A 58 1.12 -45.44 3.58
CA ALA A 58 2.37 -46.05 3.11
C ALA A 58 2.43 -46.15 1.57
N LYS A 59 1.35 -46.61 0.93
CA LYS A 59 1.25 -46.64 -0.55
C LYS A 59 1.37 -45.24 -1.17
N THR A 60 0.79 -44.24 -0.53
CA THR A 60 0.85 -42.84 -1.01
C THR A 60 2.26 -42.30 -0.90
N ILE A 61 2.92 -42.51 0.24
CA ILE A 61 4.32 -42.12 0.46
C ILE A 61 5.24 -42.81 -0.56
N GLN A 62 5.10 -44.13 -0.76
CA GLN A 62 5.91 -44.87 -1.71
C GLN A 62 5.72 -44.38 -3.15
N ARG A 63 4.48 -44.07 -3.55
CA ARG A 63 4.18 -43.50 -4.88
C ARG A 63 4.85 -42.15 -5.06
N VAL A 64 4.72 -41.26 -4.07
CA VAL A 64 5.34 -39.92 -4.10
C VAL A 64 6.86 -40.04 -4.16
N TRP A 65 7.46 -40.92 -3.35
CA TRP A 65 8.89 -41.15 -3.31
C TRP A 65 9.44 -41.71 -4.62
N ARG A 66 8.79 -42.72 -5.22
CA ARG A 66 9.20 -43.24 -6.54
C ARG A 66 9.12 -42.16 -7.63
N GLY A 67 8.10 -41.32 -7.59
CA GLY A 67 7.99 -40.17 -8.50
C GLY A 67 9.09 -39.13 -8.28
N HIS A 68 9.42 -38.82 -7.02
CA HIS A 68 10.53 -37.93 -6.68
C HIS A 68 11.89 -38.49 -7.13
N ASP A 69 12.17 -39.75 -6.83
CA ASP A 69 13.40 -40.45 -7.22
C ASP A 69 13.60 -40.47 -8.74
N SER A 70 12.54 -40.80 -9.50
CA SER A 70 12.56 -40.75 -10.96
C SER A 70 12.89 -39.34 -11.48
N ARG A 71 12.22 -38.29 -10.98
CA ARG A 71 12.51 -36.90 -11.37
C ARG A 71 13.92 -36.47 -11.00
N SER A 72 14.42 -36.88 -9.83
CA SER A 72 15.79 -36.59 -9.39
C SER A 72 16.79 -37.20 -10.36
N LYS A 73 16.66 -38.50 -10.67
CA LYS A 73 17.52 -39.21 -11.61
C LYS A 73 17.51 -38.58 -13.00
N THR A 74 16.35 -38.17 -13.51
CA THR A 74 16.25 -37.46 -14.79
C THR A 74 16.98 -36.12 -14.77
N ARG A 75 16.80 -35.30 -13.72
CA ARG A 75 17.51 -34.03 -13.57
C ARG A 75 19.01 -34.22 -13.44
N ASP A 76 19.46 -35.22 -12.69
CA ASP A 76 20.89 -35.56 -12.56
C ASP A 76 21.49 -36.03 -13.90
N GLY A 77 20.71 -36.77 -14.70
CA GLY A 77 21.07 -37.11 -16.07
C GLY A 77 21.26 -35.87 -16.95
N TRP A 78 20.32 -34.93 -16.91
CA TRP A 78 20.42 -33.67 -17.66
C TRP A 78 21.59 -32.78 -17.20
N ARG A 79 21.88 -32.72 -15.89
CA ARG A 79 23.06 -32.01 -15.36
C ARG A 79 24.35 -32.56 -15.95
N LYS A 80 24.52 -33.88 -15.95
CA LYS A 80 25.71 -34.53 -16.51
C LYS A 80 25.87 -34.28 -18.00
N GLN A 81 24.77 -34.31 -18.75
CA GLN A 81 24.78 -33.99 -20.19
C GLN A 81 25.16 -32.53 -20.43
N TRP A 82 24.63 -31.61 -19.63
CA TRP A 82 24.93 -30.18 -19.73
C TRP A 82 26.39 -29.89 -19.39
N ASP A 83 26.93 -30.52 -18.34
CA ASP A 83 28.34 -30.37 -17.93
C ASP A 83 29.32 -30.97 -18.95
N ALA A 84 28.91 -32.03 -19.65
CA ALA A 84 29.74 -32.68 -20.68
C ALA A 84 29.78 -31.89 -22.01
N GLN A 85 28.84 -30.99 -22.25
CA GLN A 85 28.79 -30.16 -23.45
C GLN A 85 29.68 -28.92 -23.31
N ALA A 86 30.66 -28.80 -24.21
CA ALA A 86 31.53 -27.62 -24.28
C ALA A 86 30.74 -26.36 -24.66
N SER A 87 31.13 -25.21 -24.09
CA SER A 87 30.43 -23.94 -24.27
C SER A 87 30.40 -23.42 -25.70
N THR A 88 31.36 -23.82 -26.53
CA THR A 88 31.57 -23.30 -27.87
C THR A 88 30.71 -23.92 -28.98
N HIS A 89 29.98 -25.01 -28.70
CA HIS A 89 29.37 -25.85 -29.75
C HIS A 89 27.84 -25.72 -29.92
N LEU A 90 27.14 -25.00 -29.03
CA LEU A 90 25.68 -24.93 -29.03
C LEU A 90 25.16 -23.50 -29.03
N ASP A 91 23.98 -23.31 -29.65
CA ASP A 91 23.23 -22.05 -29.58
C ASP A 91 22.97 -21.67 -28.10
N PRO A 92 23.38 -20.46 -27.66
CA PRO A 92 23.24 -20.01 -26.28
C PRO A 92 21.81 -20.15 -25.74
N ILE A 93 20.79 -19.92 -26.57
CA ILE A 93 19.38 -19.99 -26.16
C ILE A 93 18.97 -21.44 -25.86
N GLN A 94 19.42 -22.40 -26.67
CA GLN A 94 19.14 -23.82 -26.44
C GLN A 94 19.82 -24.31 -25.16
N ARG A 95 21.05 -23.86 -24.93
CA ARG A 95 21.79 -24.19 -23.70
C ARG A 95 21.14 -23.60 -22.46
N LEU A 96 20.63 -22.36 -22.54
CA LEU A 96 19.84 -21.73 -21.48
C LEU A 96 18.53 -22.47 -21.20
N ASN A 97 17.78 -22.82 -22.25
CA ASN A 97 16.51 -23.55 -22.08
C ASN A 97 16.74 -24.90 -21.44
N THR A 98 17.82 -25.61 -21.81
CA THR A 98 18.18 -26.89 -21.20
C THR A 98 18.52 -26.73 -19.72
N LEU A 99 19.29 -25.69 -19.36
CA LEU A 99 19.59 -25.36 -17.97
C LEU A 99 18.33 -25.09 -17.14
N LEU A 100 17.42 -24.27 -17.67
CA LEU A 100 16.17 -23.90 -16.99
C LEU A 100 15.22 -25.09 -16.77
N LEU A 101 15.33 -26.18 -17.55
CA LEU A 101 14.51 -27.39 -17.37
C LEU A 101 14.87 -28.18 -16.11
N PHE A 102 16.15 -28.22 -15.70
CA PHE A 102 16.59 -28.91 -14.48
C PHE A 102 16.99 -27.97 -13.35
N PHE A 103 16.98 -26.66 -13.54
CA PHE A 103 17.43 -25.67 -12.55
C PHE A 103 16.71 -25.82 -11.22
N SER A 104 17.46 -25.94 -10.13
CA SER A 104 16.94 -25.90 -8.76
C SER A 104 17.60 -24.76 -7.99
N PRO A 105 16.82 -23.80 -7.44
CA PRO A 105 17.40 -22.71 -6.65
C PRO A 105 18.03 -23.19 -5.35
N SER A 106 17.67 -24.39 -4.85
CA SER A 106 18.25 -24.98 -3.63
C SER A 106 19.55 -25.75 -3.88
N ASN A 107 19.98 -25.90 -5.14
CA ASN A 107 21.21 -26.60 -5.48
C ASN A 107 22.29 -25.58 -5.90
N ASP A 108 23.31 -25.40 -5.07
CA ASP A 108 24.41 -24.47 -5.32
C ASP A 108 25.10 -24.72 -6.66
N GLY A 109 25.19 -25.99 -7.08
CA GLY A 109 25.77 -26.34 -8.38
C GLY A 109 24.95 -25.82 -9.56
N ASP A 110 23.62 -25.81 -9.46
CA ASP A 110 22.75 -25.29 -10.53
C ASP A 110 22.85 -23.75 -10.61
N VAL A 111 23.02 -23.08 -9.46
CA VAL A 111 23.28 -21.62 -9.39
C VAL A 111 24.62 -21.27 -10.03
N GLN A 112 25.66 -22.06 -9.76
CA GLN A 112 26.98 -21.89 -10.38
C GLN A 112 26.94 -22.04 -11.91
N ARG A 113 26.22 -23.06 -12.42
CA ARG A 113 26.01 -23.27 -13.87
C ARG A 113 25.32 -22.08 -14.52
N LEU A 114 24.37 -21.46 -13.81
CA LEU A 114 23.68 -20.26 -14.30
C LEU A 114 24.65 -19.08 -14.39
N ILE A 115 25.46 -18.85 -13.36
CA ILE A 115 26.46 -17.77 -13.34
C ILE A 115 27.51 -17.98 -14.44
N SER A 116 28.01 -19.21 -14.61
CA SER A 116 28.98 -19.51 -15.66
C SER A 116 28.38 -19.32 -17.05
N PHE A 117 27.12 -19.71 -17.26
CA PHE A 117 26.43 -19.51 -18.53
C PHE A 117 26.41 -18.03 -18.95
N VAL A 118 26.03 -17.13 -18.03
CA VAL A 118 25.97 -15.68 -18.30
C VAL A 118 27.37 -15.08 -18.48
N SER A 119 28.38 -15.63 -17.81
CA SER A 119 29.77 -15.19 -17.95
C SER A 119 30.37 -15.59 -19.31
N ASP A 120 29.99 -16.78 -19.81
CA ASP A 120 30.53 -17.37 -21.03
C ASP A 120 29.86 -16.87 -22.32
N HIS A 121 28.60 -16.39 -22.25
CA HIS A 121 27.82 -16.02 -23.44
C HIS A 121 27.29 -14.59 -23.31
N PRO A 122 27.59 -13.70 -24.27
CA PRO A 122 26.92 -12.40 -24.32
C PRO A 122 25.43 -12.59 -24.58
N LEU A 123 24.60 -11.96 -23.76
CA LEU A 123 23.15 -12.04 -23.86
C LEU A 123 22.67 -11.11 -25.00
N ASP A 124 22.00 -11.66 -26.01
CA ASP A 124 21.42 -10.89 -27.12
C ASP A 124 20.00 -10.38 -26.81
N THR A 125 19.75 -9.11 -27.08
CA THR A 125 18.45 -8.43 -26.87
C THR A 125 17.28 -9.07 -27.61
N THR A 126 17.54 -9.83 -28.69
CA THR A 126 16.51 -10.52 -29.49
C THR A 126 15.79 -11.65 -28.73
N ALA A 127 16.41 -12.19 -27.68
CA ALA A 127 15.90 -13.32 -26.89
C ALA A 127 15.22 -12.91 -25.57
N SER A 128 14.55 -11.75 -25.54
CA SER A 128 14.00 -11.12 -24.32
C SER A 128 13.19 -12.06 -23.41
N LYS A 129 12.36 -12.93 -23.98
CA LYS A 129 11.53 -13.91 -23.24
C LYS A 129 12.35 -14.98 -22.51
N HIS A 130 13.48 -15.40 -23.07
CA HIS A 130 14.36 -16.37 -22.44
C HIS A 130 15.16 -15.72 -21.31
N HIS A 131 15.59 -14.49 -21.51
CA HIS A 131 16.25 -13.68 -20.48
C HIS A 131 15.32 -13.35 -19.30
N LEU A 132 14.02 -13.14 -19.54
CA LEU A 132 13.05 -13.01 -18.46
C LEU A 132 12.93 -14.28 -17.61
N ARG A 133 13.05 -15.47 -18.21
CA ARG A 133 13.06 -16.74 -17.47
C ARG A 133 14.35 -16.92 -16.66
N LEU A 134 15.48 -16.51 -17.22
CA LEU A 134 16.76 -16.44 -16.50
C LEU A 134 16.65 -15.49 -15.30
N GLU A 135 16.08 -14.30 -15.49
CA GLU A 135 15.87 -13.31 -14.44
C GLU A 135 15.03 -13.89 -13.29
N LYS A 136 13.90 -14.55 -13.60
CA LYS A 136 13.09 -15.27 -12.61
C LYS A 136 13.88 -16.35 -11.86
N ALA A 137 14.71 -17.12 -12.56
CA ALA A 137 15.55 -18.14 -11.93
C ALA A 137 16.59 -17.52 -10.97
N CYS A 138 17.18 -16.37 -11.31
CA CYS A 138 18.05 -15.61 -10.41
C CYS A 138 17.29 -15.13 -9.17
N LEU A 139 16.07 -14.58 -9.33
CA LEU A 139 15.24 -14.13 -8.22
C LEU A 139 14.82 -15.29 -7.30
N ASP A 140 14.49 -16.45 -7.86
CA ASP A 140 14.16 -17.66 -7.09
C ASP A 140 15.37 -18.21 -6.31
N ALA A 141 16.59 -18.08 -6.84
CA ALA A 141 17.83 -18.42 -6.14
C ALA A 141 18.11 -17.44 -4.99
N LEU A 142 17.90 -16.13 -5.21
CA LEU A 142 18.06 -15.11 -4.17
C LEU A 142 17.01 -15.22 -3.05
N ARG A 143 15.84 -15.79 -3.34
CA ARG A 143 14.78 -16.00 -2.34
C ARG A 143 15.14 -17.06 -1.28
N GLN A 144 16.17 -17.88 -1.51
CA GLN A 144 16.61 -18.88 -0.54
C GLN A 144 17.14 -18.21 0.74
N PRO A 145 17.01 -18.86 1.92
CA PRO A 145 17.42 -18.26 3.20
C PRO A 145 18.92 -17.97 3.30
N LYS A 146 19.74 -18.68 2.51
CA LYS A 146 21.19 -18.46 2.37
C LYS A 146 21.54 -18.53 0.89
N PRO A 147 21.44 -17.41 0.14
CA PRO A 147 21.72 -17.41 -1.27
C PRO A 147 23.21 -17.62 -1.54
N HIS A 148 23.55 -18.66 -2.30
CA HIS A 148 24.92 -18.89 -2.76
C HIS A 148 25.29 -17.89 -3.84
N ARG A 149 26.46 -17.24 -3.73
CA ARG A 149 26.97 -16.23 -4.69
C ARG A 149 25.98 -15.10 -5.01
N ALA A 150 25.34 -14.54 -3.97
CA ALA A 150 24.36 -13.48 -4.11
C ALA A 150 24.87 -12.24 -4.87
N ASN A 151 26.13 -11.82 -4.69
CA ASN A 151 26.69 -10.66 -5.39
C ASN A 151 26.77 -10.85 -6.92
N ASP A 152 27.08 -12.07 -7.37
CA ASP A 152 27.14 -12.38 -8.81
C ASP A 152 25.73 -12.43 -9.40
N LEU A 153 24.77 -13.02 -8.67
CA LEU A 153 23.36 -13.00 -9.07
C LEU A 153 22.81 -11.57 -9.16
N LEU A 154 23.17 -10.69 -8.22
CA LEU A 154 22.80 -9.27 -8.27
C LEU A 154 23.46 -8.54 -9.45
N ALA A 155 24.71 -8.85 -9.79
CA ALA A 155 25.37 -8.30 -10.98
C ALA A 155 24.64 -8.73 -12.26
N ILE A 156 24.27 -10.01 -12.36
CA ILE A 156 23.47 -10.55 -13.47
C ILE A 156 22.11 -9.87 -13.54
N LEU A 157 21.41 -9.69 -12.41
CA LEU A 157 20.13 -8.98 -12.38
C LEU A 157 20.25 -7.51 -12.78
N THR A 158 21.33 -6.83 -12.39
CA THR A 158 21.63 -5.45 -12.80
C THR A 158 21.79 -5.40 -14.32
N PHE A 159 22.59 -6.31 -14.88
CA PHE A 159 22.80 -6.42 -16.32
C PHE A 159 21.50 -6.74 -17.07
N LEU A 160 20.69 -7.68 -16.58
CA LEU A 160 19.40 -8.04 -17.18
C LEU A 160 18.42 -6.87 -17.15
N ALA A 161 18.29 -6.18 -16.01
CA ALA A 161 17.41 -5.02 -15.88
C ALA A 161 17.78 -3.88 -16.86
N THR A 162 19.08 -3.71 -17.15
CA THR A 162 19.54 -2.72 -18.16
C THR A 162 19.34 -3.17 -19.60
N THR A 163 19.37 -4.48 -19.88
CA THR A 163 19.30 -5.02 -21.26
C THR A 163 17.89 -5.32 -21.73
N ILE A 164 17.00 -5.74 -20.82
CA ILE A 164 15.59 -6.07 -21.11
C ILE A 164 14.62 -5.28 -20.21
N PRO A 165 14.70 -3.94 -20.15
CA PRO A 165 13.97 -3.12 -19.18
C PRO A 165 12.46 -3.29 -19.25
N HIS A 166 11.89 -3.45 -20.45
CA HIS A 166 10.46 -3.66 -20.64
C HIS A 166 9.96 -4.96 -20.01
N GLU A 167 10.70 -6.07 -20.18
CA GLU A 167 10.33 -7.37 -19.64
C GLU A 167 10.51 -7.40 -18.13
N THR A 168 11.63 -6.86 -17.62
CA THR A 168 11.88 -6.71 -16.18
C THR A 168 10.78 -5.89 -15.51
N ALA A 169 10.29 -4.84 -16.16
CA ALA A 169 9.22 -4.02 -15.61
C ALA A 169 7.88 -4.77 -15.48
N THR A 170 7.64 -5.84 -16.25
CA THR A 170 6.45 -6.71 -16.09
C THR A 170 6.50 -7.55 -14.81
N ILE A 171 7.70 -7.88 -14.34
CA ILE A 171 7.93 -8.68 -13.12
C ILE A 171 8.40 -7.81 -11.94
N SER A 172 8.29 -6.48 -12.04
CA SER A 172 8.81 -5.51 -11.08
C SER A 172 8.36 -5.81 -9.64
N ASN A 173 7.10 -6.21 -9.42
CA ASN A 173 6.63 -6.59 -8.09
C ASN A 173 7.39 -7.80 -7.52
N HIS A 174 7.60 -8.85 -8.33
CA HIS A 174 8.38 -10.01 -7.89
C HIS A 174 9.86 -9.66 -7.67
N TYR A 175 10.43 -8.83 -8.54
CA TYR A 175 11.80 -8.32 -8.44
C TYR A 175 12.02 -7.59 -7.11
N TYR A 176 11.21 -6.57 -6.82
CA TYR A 176 11.39 -5.76 -5.62
C TYR A 176 10.97 -6.48 -4.32
N THR A 177 10.01 -7.41 -4.36
CA THR A 177 9.65 -8.21 -3.18
C THR A 177 10.73 -9.22 -2.77
N THR A 178 11.56 -9.68 -3.71
CA THR A 178 12.70 -10.54 -3.38
C THR A 178 13.86 -9.71 -2.85
N LEU A 179 14.18 -8.58 -3.50
CA LEU A 179 15.23 -7.67 -3.04
C LEU A 179 14.93 -7.06 -1.66
N SER A 180 13.68 -6.73 -1.35
CA SER A 180 13.33 -6.16 -0.04
C SER A 180 13.49 -7.13 1.14
N LYS A 181 13.64 -8.43 0.87
CA LYS A 181 13.89 -9.47 1.89
C LYS A 181 15.36 -9.79 2.09
N LEU A 182 16.24 -9.34 1.19
CA LEU A 182 17.67 -9.57 1.29
C LEU A 182 18.31 -8.64 2.33
N ASP A 183 19.36 -9.11 2.99
CA ASP A 183 20.12 -8.30 3.94
C ASP A 183 21.10 -7.39 3.21
N GLN A 184 20.83 -6.09 3.27
CA GLN A 184 21.57 -5.03 2.57
C GLN A 184 23.02 -4.89 3.06
N SER A 185 23.30 -5.29 4.30
CA SER A 185 24.57 -5.02 4.99
C SER A 185 25.77 -5.81 4.42
N SER A 186 25.53 -6.87 3.66
CA SER A 186 26.56 -7.82 3.21
C SER A 186 26.82 -7.82 1.70
N LEU A 187 26.04 -7.05 0.92
CA LEU A 187 25.98 -7.18 -0.54
C LEU A 187 26.38 -5.87 -1.24
N SER A 188 27.53 -5.86 -1.92
CA SER A 188 28.08 -4.66 -2.57
C SER A 188 27.26 -4.19 -3.77
N ASN A 189 26.70 -5.13 -4.54
CA ASN A 189 25.98 -4.83 -5.79
C ASN A 189 24.48 -4.58 -5.56
N PHE A 190 24.02 -4.57 -4.31
CA PHE A 190 22.61 -4.53 -3.98
C PHE A 190 21.94 -3.22 -4.41
N GLN A 191 22.55 -2.07 -4.10
CA GLN A 191 21.99 -0.77 -4.46
C GLN A 191 21.91 -0.57 -5.98
N GLN A 192 22.92 -1.05 -6.72
CA GLN A 192 22.93 -1.00 -8.18
C GLN A 192 21.83 -1.86 -8.79
N ALA A 193 21.60 -3.07 -8.25
CA ALA A 193 20.52 -3.94 -8.70
C ALA A 193 19.13 -3.31 -8.46
N VAL A 194 18.90 -2.70 -7.30
CA VAL A 194 17.63 -1.98 -7.02
C VAL A 194 17.44 -0.79 -7.94
N ALA A 195 18.52 -0.05 -8.26
CA ALA A 195 18.47 1.13 -9.12
C ALA A 195 18.29 0.79 -10.61
N ALA A 196 18.80 -0.35 -11.08
CA ALA A 196 18.88 -0.68 -12.51
C ALA A 196 17.52 -0.67 -13.25
N PRO A 197 16.41 -1.21 -12.72
CA PRO A 197 15.13 -1.09 -13.40
C PRO A 197 14.58 0.35 -13.44
N LEU A 198 15.00 1.22 -12.50
CA LEU A 198 14.51 2.60 -12.38
C LEU A 198 15.13 3.55 -13.42
N THR A 199 16.35 3.26 -13.89
CA THR A 199 17.03 4.04 -14.93
C THR A 199 16.33 3.96 -16.29
N SER A 200 15.52 2.92 -16.52
CA SER A 200 14.69 2.79 -17.72
C SER A 200 13.50 3.76 -17.74
N HIS A 201 13.21 4.41 -16.61
CA HIS A 201 12.11 5.34 -16.42
C HIS A 201 10.71 4.82 -16.84
N LEU A 202 10.50 3.49 -16.78
CA LEU A 202 9.23 2.84 -17.09
C LEU A 202 8.24 2.90 -15.92
N PRO A 203 6.95 3.24 -16.16
CA PRO A 203 5.97 3.43 -15.08
C PRO A 203 5.73 2.15 -14.26
N THR A 204 5.72 0.99 -14.91
CA THR A 204 5.52 -0.32 -14.25
C THR A 204 6.67 -0.72 -13.33
N ALA A 205 7.90 -0.27 -13.63
CA ALA A 205 9.05 -0.46 -12.74
C ALA A 205 8.89 0.38 -11.46
N TYR A 206 8.48 1.64 -11.59
CA TYR A 206 8.21 2.53 -10.45
C TYR A 206 7.02 2.05 -9.61
N GLN A 207 5.98 1.48 -10.23
CA GLN A 207 4.86 0.86 -9.51
C GLN A 207 5.30 -0.31 -8.64
N GLY A 208 6.12 -1.23 -9.18
CA GLY A 208 6.68 -2.34 -8.40
C GLY A 208 7.58 -1.86 -7.27
N PHE A 209 8.42 -0.86 -7.53
CA PHE A 209 9.30 -0.25 -6.54
C PHE A 209 8.52 0.37 -5.38
N ALA A 210 7.51 1.18 -5.69
CA ALA A 210 6.63 1.80 -4.70
C ALA A 210 5.84 0.76 -3.89
N ALA A 211 5.28 -0.27 -4.54
CA ALA A 211 4.42 -1.25 -3.88
C ALA A 211 5.19 -2.25 -3.00
N ALA A 212 6.38 -2.68 -3.42
CA ALA A 212 7.09 -3.80 -2.80
C ALA A 212 8.36 -3.42 -2.05
N TYR A 213 9.04 -2.33 -2.44
CA TYR A 213 10.30 -1.92 -1.84
C TYR A 213 10.11 -0.77 -0.84
N LEU A 214 9.47 0.32 -1.26
CA LEU A 214 9.22 1.49 -0.39
C LEU A 214 8.22 1.24 0.75
N THR A 215 7.56 0.07 0.75
CA THR A 215 6.66 -0.37 1.82
C THR A 215 7.39 -1.12 2.94
N THR A 216 8.72 -1.29 2.84
CA THR A 216 9.56 -1.98 3.83
C THR A 216 10.44 -0.99 4.60
N PRO A 217 10.86 -1.27 5.85
CA PRO A 217 11.66 -0.32 6.65
C PRO A 217 13.08 -0.14 6.07
N LEU A 218 13.29 0.95 5.34
CA LEU A 218 14.59 1.34 4.79
C LEU A 218 15.35 2.26 5.75
N GLU A 219 16.69 2.21 5.71
CA GLU A 219 17.55 3.13 6.45
C GLU A 219 17.80 4.41 5.63
N THR A 220 18.07 5.53 6.31
CA THR A 220 18.30 6.84 5.68
C THR A 220 19.46 6.78 4.68
N SER A 221 20.54 6.08 5.03
CA SER A 221 21.69 5.85 4.16
C SER A 221 21.26 5.24 2.82
N THR A 222 20.37 4.26 2.81
CA THR A 222 19.90 3.64 1.57
C THR A 222 19.04 4.57 0.73
N LEU A 223 18.20 5.39 1.37
CA LEU A 223 17.37 6.37 0.68
C LEU A 223 18.22 7.46 0.02
N ASP A 224 19.31 7.89 0.66
CA ASP A 224 20.23 8.89 0.11
C ASP A 224 20.89 8.42 -1.19
N HIS A 225 21.18 7.13 -1.33
CA HIS A 225 21.74 6.57 -2.57
C HIS A 225 20.73 6.54 -3.72
N PHE A 226 19.42 6.44 -3.41
CA PHE A 226 18.37 6.39 -4.42
C PHE A 226 17.82 7.76 -4.82
N ALA A 227 17.90 8.75 -3.92
CA ALA A 227 17.46 10.11 -4.18
C ALA A 227 17.94 10.73 -5.52
N PRO A 228 19.22 10.54 -5.96
CA PRO A 228 19.68 11.09 -7.25
C PRO A 228 19.25 10.26 -8.47
N VAL A 229 18.91 8.98 -8.32
CA VAL A 229 18.58 8.08 -9.45
C VAL A 229 17.09 8.12 -9.79
N ILE A 230 16.25 8.42 -8.80
CA ILE A 230 14.79 8.38 -8.92
C ILE A 230 14.26 9.63 -9.61
N ASP A 231 13.43 9.43 -10.63
CA ASP A 231 12.54 10.47 -11.15
C ASP A 231 11.32 10.61 -10.22
N PHE A 232 11.28 11.71 -9.45
CA PHE A 232 10.23 11.95 -8.47
C PHE A 232 8.83 12.04 -9.11
N HIS A 233 8.71 12.59 -10.33
CA HIS A 233 7.40 12.73 -10.96
C HIS A 233 6.80 11.37 -11.31
N LYS A 234 7.63 10.46 -11.84
CA LYS A 234 7.22 9.09 -12.13
C LYS A 234 6.91 8.29 -10.87
N LEU A 235 7.65 8.54 -9.79
CA LEU A 235 7.35 7.94 -8.48
C LEU A 235 5.99 8.40 -7.96
N ALA A 236 5.71 9.70 -7.99
CA ALA A 236 4.42 10.26 -7.57
C ALA A 236 3.25 9.68 -8.39
N GLN A 237 3.42 9.58 -9.71
CA GLN A 237 2.41 9.01 -10.61
C GLN A 237 2.22 7.50 -10.39
N ALA A 238 3.28 6.77 -10.04
CA ALA A 238 3.19 5.35 -9.69
C ALA A 238 2.42 5.13 -8.38
N ILE A 239 2.66 5.98 -7.37
CA ILE A 239 1.99 5.89 -6.07
C ILE A 239 0.52 6.32 -6.17
N SER A 240 0.19 7.36 -6.95
CA SER A 240 -1.21 7.77 -7.13
C SER A 240 -2.04 6.63 -7.75
N ASN A 241 -1.51 5.95 -8.76
CA ASN A 241 -2.12 4.76 -9.36
C ASN A 241 -2.25 3.58 -8.38
N LEU A 242 -1.30 3.44 -7.46
CA LEU A 242 -1.33 2.40 -6.43
C LEU A 242 -2.39 2.68 -5.36
N SER A 243 -2.58 3.95 -4.99
CA SER A 243 -3.59 4.38 -4.03
C SER A 243 -5.01 4.14 -4.53
N SER A 244 -5.25 4.28 -5.84
CA SER A 244 -6.55 3.97 -6.47
C SER A 244 -6.86 2.47 -6.48
N ASN A 245 -5.83 1.63 -6.48
CA ASN A 245 -5.93 0.17 -6.51
C ASN A 245 -5.74 -0.41 -5.09
N ALA A 246 -6.71 -0.15 -4.22
CA ALA A 246 -6.74 -0.51 -2.81
C ALA A 246 -6.37 -1.98 -2.49
N THR A 247 -5.17 -2.21 -1.91
CA THR A 247 -4.78 -3.47 -1.19
C THR A 247 -3.61 -3.30 -0.19
N LEU A 248 -3.16 -2.08 0.13
CA LEU A 248 -2.01 -1.90 1.04
C LEU A 248 -2.43 -1.81 2.51
N ASP A 249 -1.84 -2.66 3.34
CA ASP A 249 -1.97 -2.63 4.79
C ASP A 249 -1.51 -1.28 5.39
N THR A 250 -2.09 -0.89 6.52
CA THR A 250 -1.80 0.38 7.23
C THR A 250 -0.30 0.54 7.52
N ARG A 251 0.36 -0.54 7.94
CA ARG A 251 1.82 -0.60 8.13
C ARG A 251 2.61 -0.20 6.88
N ARG A 252 2.23 -0.75 5.72
CA ARG A 252 2.91 -0.50 4.45
C ARG A 252 2.69 0.94 3.97
N ARG A 253 1.48 1.47 4.15
CA ARG A 253 1.13 2.85 3.82
C ARG A 253 1.94 3.85 4.65
N LEU A 254 2.14 3.58 5.94
CA LEU A 254 2.95 4.44 6.81
C LEU A 254 4.41 4.53 6.34
N TRP A 255 5.03 3.38 6.01
CA TRP A 255 6.38 3.35 5.47
C TRP A 255 6.50 4.06 4.13
N LEU A 256 5.54 3.81 3.23
CA LEU A 256 5.48 4.46 1.93
C LEU A 256 5.39 5.98 2.07
N LEU A 257 4.55 6.48 2.99
CA LEU A 257 4.41 7.91 3.26
C LEU A 257 5.73 8.52 3.76
N GLY A 258 6.33 7.94 4.80
CA GLY A 258 7.58 8.47 5.36
C GLY A 258 8.72 8.48 4.35
N GLN A 259 8.87 7.41 3.56
CA GLN A 259 9.92 7.31 2.55
C GLN A 259 9.67 8.20 1.34
N PHE A 260 8.41 8.37 0.93
CA PHE A 260 8.06 9.31 -0.15
C PHE A 260 8.37 10.75 0.22
N ILE A 261 8.09 11.15 1.47
CA ILE A 261 8.43 12.50 1.96
C ILE A 261 9.95 12.67 2.03
N TYR A 262 10.69 11.64 2.45
CA TYR A 262 12.14 11.70 2.50
C TYR A 262 12.78 11.87 1.11
N LEU A 263 12.25 11.17 0.10
CA LEU A 263 12.75 11.24 -1.28
C LEU A 263 12.34 12.51 -2.03
N LYS A 264 11.57 13.40 -1.40
CA LYS A 264 11.20 14.69 -1.99
C LYS A 264 12.47 15.53 -2.21
N GLN A 265 12.69 15.93 -3.46
CA GLN A 265 13.69 16.92 -3.81
C GLN A 265 13.11 18.34 -3.63
N ASP A 266 13.94 19.30 -3.25
CA ASP A 266 13.50 20.66 -2.88
C ASP A 266 12.80 21.43 -4.03
N ASN A 267 13.10 21.07 -5.28
CA ASN A 267 12.59 21.76 -6.48
C ASN A 267 11.28 21.18 -7.05
N VAL A 268 10.63 20.24 -6.36
CA VAL A 268 9.43 19.59 -6.89
C VAL A 268 8.18 20.46 -6.69
N PRO A 269 7.37 20.70 -7.74
CA PRO A 269 6.13 21.48 -7.62
C PRO A 269 5.10 20.81 -6.72
N ALA A 270 4.34 21.63 -5.98
CA ALA A 270 3.29 21.19 -5.07
C ALA A 270 2.22 20.32 -5.73
N SER A 271 1.87 20.62 -6.99
CA SER A 271 0.86 19.87 -7.76
C SER A 271 1.17 18.38 -7.91
N VAL A 272 2.44 17.97 -7.86
CA VAL A 272 2.84 16.57 -8.04
C VAL A 272 2.85 15.78 -6.72
N TYR A 273 3.36 16.37 -5.64
CA TYR A 273 3.51 15.65 -4.37
C TYR A 273 2.28 15.75 -3.46
N VAL A 274 1.57 16.89 -3.47
CA VAL A 274 0.45 17.16 -2.54
C VAL A 274 -0.68 16.14 -2.70
N PRO A 275 -1.15 15.77 -3.91
CA PRO A 275 -2.24 14.80 -4.04
C PRO A 275 -1.88 13.44 -3.46
N VAL A 276 -0.63 13.01 -3.64
CA VAL A 276 -0.12 11.72 -3.14
C VAL A 276 -0.06 11.73 -1.62
N VAL A 277 0.52 12.79 -1.02
CA VAL A 277 0.62 12.91 0.43
C VAL A 277 -0.77 13.05 1.04
N ALA A 278 -1.65 13.90 0.50
CA ALA A 278 -3.02 14.07 0.99
C ALA A 278 -3.79 12.75 1.01
N ASN A 279 -3.70 11.94 -0.05
CA ASN A 279 -4.37 10.65 -0.12
C ASN A 279 -3.82 9.66 0.92
N LEU A 280 -2.49 9.49 1.00
CA LEU A 280 -1.88 8.57 1.97
C LEU A 280 -2.17 9.01 3.41
N LEU A 281 -2.03 10.31 3.68
CA LEU A 281 -2.19 10.90 5.00
C LEU A 281 -3.65 10.89 5.46
N SER A 282 -4.62 11.16 4.57
CA SER A 282 -6.04 11.03 4.88
C SER A 282 -6.41 9.61 5.33
N SER A 283 -5.80 8.60 4.70
CA SER A 283 -6.03 7.20 5.03
C SER A 283 -5.39 6.76 6.36
N LEU A 284 -4.44 7.54 6.87
CA LEU A 284 -3.69 7.28 8.10
C LEU A 284 -4.05 8.22 9.25
N ALA A 285 -4.85 9.26 8.99
CA ALA A 285 -5.14 10.35 9.93
C ALA A 285 -5.75 9.89 11.26
N GLU A 286 -6.52 8.80 11.25
CA GLU A 286 -7.18 8.26 12.46
C GLU A 286 -6.26 7.35 13.28
N VAL A 287 -5.21 6.82 12.66
CA VAL A 287 -4.33 5.81 13.26
C VAL A 287 -3.05 6.44 13.83
N ILE A 288 -2.54 7.51 13.23
CA ILE A 288 -1.27 8.13 13.61
C ILE A 288 -1.46 9.11 14.78
N ALA A 289 -0.53 9.08 15.74
CA ALA A 289 -0.38 10.13 16.75
C ALA A 289 0.98 10.84 16.58
N PRO A 290 1.08 11.89 15.75
CA PRO A 290 2.38 12.49 15.42
C PRO A 290 2.93 13.40 16.54
N GLU A 291 2.07 13.83 17.45
CA GLU A 291 2.41 14.69 18.58
C GLU A 291 2.87 13.89 19.81
N ALA A 292 2.66 12.57 19.81
CA ALA A 292 3.20 11.70 20.85
C ALA A 292 4.75 11.72 20.81
N PRO A 293 5.42 11.51 21.96
CA PRO A 293 6.88 11.42 21.99
C PRO A 293 7.35 10.28 21.07
N ALA A 294 8.39 10.57 20.29
CA ALA A 294 8.96 9.60 19.37
C ALA A 294 9.55 8.40 20.13
N LEU A 295 9.34 7.20 19.59
CA LEU A 295 10.05 6.02 20.05
C LEU A 295 11.47 6.02 19.48
N ASP A 296 12.46 5.91 20.36
CA ASP A 296 13.87 5.82 19.98
C ASP A 296 14.20 4.37 19.58
N MET A 297 13.88 4.03 18.34
CA MET A 297 14.05 2.71 17.76
C MET A 297 14.50 2.81 16.31
N THR A 298 15.31 1.84 15.86
CA THR A 298 15.67 1.75 14.43
C THR A 298 14.42 1.45 13.59
N ASN A 299 14.44 1.79 12.30
CA ASN A 299 13.31 1.54 11.40
C ASN A 299 12.95 0.05 11.35
N LYS A 300 13.94 -0.83 11.34
CA LYS A 300 13.75 -2.30 11.31
C LYS A 300 13.18 -2.84 12.62
N ASP A 301 13.64 -2.34 13.76
CA ASP A 301 13.15 -2.79 15.07
C ASP A 301 11.73 -2.29 15.35
N TYR A 302 11.46 -1.03 14.99
CA TYR A 302 10.13 -0.45 15.09
C TYR A 302 9.09 -1.22 14.26
N ASP A 303 9.46 -1.60 13.03
CA ASP A 303 8.62 -2.39 12.14
C ASP A 303 8.30 -3.79 12.71
N ARG A 304 9.29 -4.44 13.35
CA ARG A 304 9.15 -5.79 13.91
C ARG A 304 8.41 -5.82 15.25
N LEU A 305 8.65 -4.85 16.13
CA LEU A 305 8.16 -4.87 17.51
C LEU A 305 6.85 -4.10 17.71
N VAL A 306 6.67 -2.99 16.99
CA VAL A 306 5.52 -2.10 17.18
C VAL A 306 4.48 -2.31 16.09
N LEU A 307 4.87 -2.13 14.82
CA LEU A 307 3.91 -2.19 13.71
C LEU A 307 3.41 -3.61 13.42
N ALA A 308 4.15 -4.66 13.78
CA ALA A 308 3.68 -6.04 13.66
C ALA A 308 2.49 -6.36 14.58
N THR A 309 2.31 -5.60 15.67
CA THR A 309 1.27 -5.80 16.67
C THR A 309 -0.05 -5.11 16.30
N ASN A 310 -0.07 -4.35 15.20
CA ASN A 310 -1.24 -3.60 14.70
C ASN A 310 -1.99 -2.81 15.79
N PRO A 311 -1.32 -1.85 16.47
CA PRO A 311 -1.99 -1.07 17.50
C PRO A 311 -3.05 -0.14 16.90
N ALA A 312 -4.15 0.08 17.64
CA ALA A 312 -5.22 0.99 17.23
C ALA A 312 -4.75 2.44 17.06
N ARG A 313 -3.73 2.85 17.83
CA ARG A 313 -3.05 4.14 17.70
C ARG A 313 -1.54 3.93 17.65
N VAL A 314 -0.90 4.45 16.63
CA VAL A 314 0.51 4.21 16.32
C VAL A 314 1.36 5.38 16.81
N HIS A 315 2.25 5.12 17.77
CA HIS A 315 3.30 6.06 18.19
C HIS A 315 4.46 5.97 17.20
N LEU A 316 4.84 7.10 16.60
CA LEU A 316 5.85 7.13 15.56
C LEU A 316 7.26 6.96 16.13
N ASN A 317 8.15 6.34 15.35
CA ASN A 317 9.57 6.40 15.62
C ASN A 317 10.15 7.76 15.19
N ARG A 318 11.41 8.03 15.57
CA ARG A 318 12.09 9.29 15.27
C ARG A 318 12.07 9.62 13.76
N PHE A 319 12.42 8.67 12.90
CA PHE A 319 12.44 8.90 11.45
C PHE A 319 11.09 9.33 10.89
N LEU A 320 10.01 8.57 11.15
CA LEU A 320 8.69 8.88 10.62
C LEU A 320 8.15 10.20 11.18
N ARG A 321 8.43 10.49 12.45
CA ARG A 321 8.06 11.77 13.07
C ARG A 321 8.78 12.93 12.39
N ASP A 322 10.09 12.82 12.16
CA ASP A 322 10.89 13.85 11.49
C ASP A 322 10.40 14.09 10.06
N GLN A 323 10.00 13.03 9.33
CA GLN A 323 9.43 13.19 7.99
C GLN A 323 8.05 13.87 8.02
N LEU A 324 7.19 13.50 8.95
CA LEU A 324 5.89 14.15 9.07
C LEU A 324 6.01 15.59 9.58
N SER A 325 6.97 15.91 10.44
CA SER A 325 7.18 17.28 10.90
C SER A 325 7.65 18.20 9.78
N ARG A 326 8.41 17.67 8.80
CA ARG A 326 8.82 18.41 7.58
C ARG A 326 7.65 18.88 6.74
N LEU A 327 6.51 18.17 6.76
CA LEU A 327 5.30 18.62 6.05
C LEU A 327 4.72 19.91 6.61
N VAL A 328 5.03 20.20 7.88
CA VAL A 328 4.52 21.35 8.63
C VAL A 328 5.56 22.47 8.72
N ASP A 329 6.74 22.28 8.12
CA ASP A 329 7.77 23.32 8.11
C ASP A 329 7.33 24.49 7.23
N ARG A 330 7.87 25.67 7.57
CA ARG A 330 7.54 26.94 6.91
C ARG A 330 7.66 26.87 5.40
N ASP A 331 8.75 26.33 4.89
CA ASP A 331 9.02 26.28 3.44
C ASP A 331 8.11 25.26 2.74
N ALA A 332 7.80 24.16 3.42
CA ALA A 332 6.88 23.15 2.92
C ALA A 332 5.47 23.71 2.78
N ILE A 333 4.95 24.42 3.79
CA ILE A 333 3.60 25.00 3.76
C ILE A 333 3.53 26.21 2.82
N SER A 334 4.53 27.08 2.86
CA SER A 334 4.52 28.30 2.05
C SER A 334 4.66 28.02 0.56
N SER A 335 5.35 26.94 0.17
CA SER A 335 5.43 26.48 -1.22
C SER A 335 4.14 25.80 -1.74
N LEU A 336 3.14 25.55 -0.88
CA LEU A 336 1.89 24.90 -1.28
C LEU A 336 0.97 25.79 -2.10
N ILE A 337 1.07 27.11 -1.97
CA ILE A 337 0.18 28.03 -2.67
C ILE A 337 0.92 28.50 -3.93
N PRO A 338 0.76 27.84 -5.09
CA PRO A 338 1.21 28.40 -6.35
C PRO A 338 0.43 29.68 -6.58
N ARG A 339 1.10 30.83 -6.44
CA ARG A 339 0.49 32.12 -6.78
C ARG A 339 0.76 32.36 -8.26
N PRO A 340 -0.26 32.26 -9.14
CA PRO A 340 -0.08 32.61 -10.54
C PRO A 340 0.36 34.07 -10.63
N LEU A 341 1.41 34.34 -11.40
CA LEU A 341 1.77 35.71 -11.73
C LEU A 341 0.63 36.27 -12.58
N ALA A 342 0.16 37.48 -12.26
CA ALA A 342 -0.96 38.15 -12.94
C ALA A 342 -0.79 38.31 -14.47
N THR A 343 0.39 38.01 -15.02
CA THR A 343 0.78 38.22 -16.41
C THR A 343 0.82 36.96 -17.29
N SER A 344 0.69 35.75 -16.73
CA SER A 344 0.65 34.53 -17.55
C SER A 344 -0.77 34.26 -18.05
N GLY A 345 -1.04 34.58 -19.32
CA GLY A 345 -2.30 34.35 -20.04
C GLY A 345 -2.67 32.89 -20.29
N THR A 346 -2.43 32.00 -19.32
CA THR A 346 -2.96 30.63 -19.32
C THR A 346 -4.43 30.65 -18.87
N PRO A 347 -5.35 30.04 -19.64
CA PRO A 347 -6.78 30.10 -19.36
C PRO A 347 -7.13 29.50 -17.98
N MET A 348 -7.91 30.26 -17.22
CA MET A 348 -8.33 30.10 -15.81
C MET A 348 -9.20 28.86 -15.49
N LEU A 349 -9.15 27.80 -16.30
CA LEU A 349 -10.04 26.63 -16.17
C LEU A 349 -9.53 25.55 -15.20
N ASP A 350 -8.25 25.60 -14.79
CA ASP A 350 -7.64 24.62 -13.87
C ASP A 350 -7.45 25.16 -12.43
N ASP A 351 -7.84 26.41 -12.14
CA ASP A 351 -7.68 27.02 -10.80
C ASP A 351 -8.50 26.31 -9.70
N THR A 352 -9.64 25.72 -10.07
CA THR A 352 -10.60 25.14 -9.11
C THR A 352 -10.13 23.79 -8.58
N SER A 353 -9.62 22.92 -9.44
CA SER A 353 -9.06 21.60 -9.08
C SER A 353 -7.85 21.74 -8.16
N ASP A 354 -6.94 22.66 -8.48
CA ASP A 354 -5.78 22.97 -7.65
C ASP A 354 -6.20 23.53 -6.28
N SER A 355 -7.17 24.45 -6.23
CA SER A 355 -7.67 25.01 -4.97
C SER A 355 -8.29 23.94 -4.05
N GLN A 356 -8.99 22.96 -4.62
CA GLN A 356 -9.60 21.84 -3.89
C GLN A 356 -8.56 20.89 -3.33
N LEU A 357 -7.54 20.55 -4.12
CA LEU A 357 -6.44 19.68 -3.69
C LEU A 357 -5.66 20.31 -2.54
N LEU A 358 -5.34 21.61 -2.64
CA LEU A 358 -4.66 22.35 -1.58
C LEU A 358 -5.51 22.48 -0.31
N ALA A 359 -6.80 22.79 -0.46
CA ALA A 359 -7.72 22.85 0.66
C ALA A 359 -7.81 21.50 1.39
N SER A 360 -7.87 20.39 0.63
CA SER A 360 -7.88 19.05 1.20
C SER A 360 -6.63 18.76 2.03
N TYR A 361 -5.46 19.10 1.49
CA TYR A 361 -4.20 18.87 2.15
C TYR A 361 -4.03 19.73 3.41
N ALA A 362 -4.36 21.02 3.33
CA ALA A 362 -4.29 21.93 4.47
C ALA A 362 -5.20 21.50 5.63
N LEU A 363 -6.44 21.08 5.34
CA LEU A 363 -7.34 20.56 6.37
C LEU A 363 -6.86 19.26 6.99
N ILE A 364 -6.26 18.37 6.20
CA ILE A 364 -5.67 17.13 6.73
C ILE A 364 -4.51 17.47 7.68
N LEU A 365 -3.65 18.43 7.33
CA LEU A 365 -2.58 18.88 8.22
C LEU A 365 -3.12 19.46 9.53
N LEU A 366 -4.13 20.33 9.47
CA LEU A 366 -4.77 20.91 10.66
C LEU A 366 -5.43 19.83 11.55
N ARG A 367 -6.02 18.79 10.95
CA ARG A 367 -6.60 17.67 11.69
C ARG A 367 -5.55 16.81 12.40
N ILE A 368 -4.39 16.63 11.78
CA ILE A 368 -3.35 15.72 12.26
C ILE A 368 -2.39 16.39 13.26
N PHE A 369 -2.17 17.70 13.13
CA PHE A 369 -1.30 18.50 13.98
C PHE A 369 -2.06 19.62 14.71
N PRO A 370 -2.99 19.30 15.61
CA PRO A 370 -3.78 20.31 16.32
C PRO A 370 -2.92 21.26 17.15
N LEU A 371 -1.80 20.82 17.74
CA LEU A 371 -0.93 21.68 18.57
C LEU A 371 -0.12 22.68 17.74
N ARG A 372 0.13 22.39 16.46
CA ARG A 372 0.84 23.28 15.53
C ARG A 372 -0.12 23.98 14.57
N ALA A 373 -1.42 23.95 14.86
CA ALA A 373 -2.43 24.47 13.96
C ALA A 373 -2.26 25.99 13.73
N ASP A 374 -1.87 26.75 14.76
CA ASP A 374 -1.63 28.20 14.63
C ASP A 374 -0.42 28.49 13.73
N ASP A 375 0.66 27.72 13.84
CA ASP A 375 1.81 27.82 12.93
C ASP A 375 1.38 27.53 11.49
N ILE A 376 0.61 26.46 11.27
CA ILE A 376 0.10 26.09 9.94
C ILE A 376 -0.72 27.24 9.34
N ARG A 377 -1.66 27.81 10.11
CA ARG A 377 -2.49 28.94 9.68
C ARG A 377 -1.63 30.18 9.39
N MET A 378 -0.65 30.46 10.23
CA MET A 378 0.32 31.55 10.04
C MET A 378 1.11 31.38 8.74
N TRP A 379 1.65 30.19 8.48
CA TRP A 379 2.44 29.93 7.27
C TRP A 379 1.61 29.96 5.99
N LEU A 380 0.37 29.44 6.03
CA LEU A 380 -0.58 29.56 4.92
C LEU A 380 -0.93 31.03 4.63
N TYR A 381 -1.09 31.84 5.68
CA TYR A 381 -1.35 33.27 5.55
C TYR A 381 -0.15 34.03 4.94
N ILE A 382 1.07 33.81 5.45
CA ILE A 382 2.29 34.50 4.99
C ILE A 382 2.62 34.15 3.53
N GLY A 383 2.50 32.87 3.15
CA GLY A 383 2.88 32.39 1.81
C GLY A 383 4.40 32.40 1.55
N PRO A 384 4.86 32.11 0.32
CA PRO A 384 6.28 31.96 0.01
C PRO A 384 7.04 33.30 0.06
N LEU A 385 8.13 33.36 0.82
CA LEU A 385 8.93 34.57 1.07
C LEU A 385 9.49 35.22 -0.21
N ASP A 386 9.89 34.40 -1.18
CA ASP A 386 10.61 34.85 -2.38
C ASP A 386 9.71 35.61 -3.38
N GLN A 387 8.39 35.45 -3.23
CA GLN A 387 7.38 36.15 -4.02
C GLN A 387 6.66 37.24 -3.21
N ALA A 388 6.85 37.30 -1.89
CA ALA A 388 6.18 38.25 -0.99
C ALA A 388 6.57 39.73 -1.25
N TYR A 389 7.59 39.97 -2.07
CA TYR A 389 8.05 41.30 -2.50
C TYR A 389 7.63 41.68 -3.93
N LYS A 390 6.93 40.80 -4.67
CA LYS A 390 6.42 41.10 -6.01
C LYS A 390 4.98 41.62 -5.91
N GLN A 391 4.74 42.79 -6.48
CA GLN A 391 3.44 43.52 -6.43
C GLN A 391 2.26 42.75 -7.07
N ASP A 392 2.53 41.64 -7.78
CA ASP A 392 1.55 40.85 -8.54
C ASP A 392 1.01 39.60 -7.79
N THR A 393 1.35 39.39 -6.52
CA THR A 393 0.91 38.17 -5.80
C THR A 393 -0.45 38.33 -5.12
N VAL A 394 -1.39 37.44 -5.43
CA VAL A 394 -2.70 37.35 -4.76
C VAL A 394 -2.55 36.76 -3.35
N PRO A 395 -3.07 37.41 -2.28
CA PRO A 395 -3.06 36.86 -0.92
C PRO A 395 -3.81 35.53 -0.79
N ALA A 396 -3.40 34.67 0.15
CA ALA A 396 -4.01 33.35 0.36
C ALA A 396 -5.53 33.44 0.64
N ILE A 397 -5.95 34.46 1.39
CA ILE A 397 -7.36 34.72 1.70
C ILE A 397 -8.13 35.03 0.42
N ALA A 398 -7.62 35.92 -0.42
CA ALA A 398 -8.26 36.29 -1.69
C ALA A 398 -8.33 35.09 -2.65
N TYR A 399 -7.30 34.23 -2.66
CA TYR A 399 -7.29 32.99 -3.43
C TYR A 399 -8.39 32.01 -2.99
N PHE A 400 -8.43 31.66 -1.70
CA PHE A 400 -9.45 30.74 -1.18
C PHE A 400 -10.86 31.36 -1.21
N TRP A 401 -10.97 32.68 -1.11
CA TRP A 401 -12.23 33.39 -1.30
C TRP A 401 -12.76 33.29 -2.74
N LYS A 402 -11.89 33.49 -3.75
CA LYS A 402 -12.24 33.25 -5.16
C LYS A 402 -12.68 31.80 -5.37
N GLY A 403 -11.95 30.85 -4.77
CA GLY A 403 -12.30 29.42 -4.76
C GLY A 403 -13.68 29.18 -4.15
N MET A 404 -13.94 29.69 -2.95
CA MET A 404 -15.22 29.59 -2.25
C MET A 404 -16.38 30.16 -3.08
N ARG A 405 -16.24 31.36 -3.65
CA ARG A 405 -17.28 31.98 -4.49
C ARG A 405 -17.60 31.19 -5.75
N SER A 406 -16.62 30.46 -6.28
CA SER A 406 -16.82 29.61 -7.47
C SER A 406 -17.56 28.29 -7.17
N THR A 407 -17.75 27.93 -5.90
CA THR A 407 -18.43 26.69 -5.51
C THR A 407 -19.95 26.78 -5.70
N SER A 408 -20.55 25.65 -6.06
CA SER A 408 -22.01 25.54 -6.17
C SER A 408 -22.70 25.65 -4.80
N ILE A 409 -22.04 25.13 -3.75
CA ILE A 409 -22.51 25.24 -2.36
C ILE A 409 -22.67 26.71 -1.95
N PHE A 410 -21.67 27.56 -2.21
CA PHE A 410 -21.76 28.99 -1.90
C PHE A 410 -22.92 29.66 -2.63
N ALA A 411 -23.03 29.45 -3.95
CA ALA A 411 -24.09 30.05 -4.76
C ALA A 411 -25.51 29.60 -4.32
N ASN A 412 -25.66 28.35 -3.91
CA ASN A 412 -26.94 27.80 -3.44
C ASN A 412 -27.34 28.37 -2.08
N ILE A 413 -26.42 28.37 -1.11
CA ILE A 413 -26.68 28.88 0.25
C ILE A 413 -26.86 30.40 0.26
N HIS A 414 -26.15 31.12 -0.62
CA HIS A 414 -26.33 32.55 -0.77
C HIS A 414 -27.73 32.92 -1.29
N LYS A 415 -28.30 32.12 -2.21
CA LYS A 415 -29.62 32.36 -2.80
C LYS A 415 -30.79 31.88 -1.94
N ASP A 416 -30.66 30.72 -1.32
CA ASP A 416 -31.74 30.11 -0.54
C ASP A 416 -31.23 29.58 0.81
N PRO A 417 -31.75 30.08 1.95
CA PRO A 417 -31.37 29.57 3.27
C PRO A 417 -31.80 28.11 3.50
N ARG A 418 -32.83 27.61 2.81
CA ARG A 418 -33.26 26.20 2.95
C ARG A 418 -32.32 25.23 2.23
N ALA A 419 -31.64 25.68 1.18
CA ALA A 419 -30.65 24.87 0.47
C ALA A 419 -29.48 24.47 1.38
N ALA A 420 -29.16 25.26 2.41
CA ALA A 420 -28.16 24.91 3.42
C ALA A 420 -28.56 23.66 4.21
N VAL A 421 -29.84 23.47 4.53
CA VAL A 421 -30.33 22.31 5.28
C VAL A 421 -30.13 21.02 4.48
N ASP A 422 -30.45 21.02 3.19
CA ASP A 422 -30.27 19.85 2.33
C ASP A 422 -28.79 19.52 2.06
N LEU A 423 -27.90 20.52 2.09
CA LEU A 423 -26.45 20.34 1.91
C LEU A 423 -25.73 19.91 3.19
N LEU A 424 -26.25 20.29 4.36
CA LEU A 424 -25.71 19.92 5.67
C LEU A 424 -26.26 18.57 6.18
N ARG A 425 -27.42 18.14 5.67
CA ARG A 425 -28.01 16.85 6.00
C ARG A 425 -27.09 15.72 5.55
N ALA A 426 -26.92 14.69 6.38
CA ALA A 426 -26.22 13.49 5.97
C ALA A 426 -26.89 12.94 4.70
N PRO A 427 -26.11 12.50 3.68
CA PRO A 427 -26.69 11.87 2.51
C PRO A 427 -27.57 10.73 2.98
N LYS A 428 -28.89 10.79 2.71
CA LYS A 428 -29.82 9.72 3.08
C LYS A 428 -29.26 8.44 2.46
N SER A 429 -28.73 7.54 3.30
CA SER A 429 -28.39 6.18 2.88
C SER A 429 -29.71 5.58 2.43
N SER A 430 -29.92 5.52 1.12
CA SER A 430 -31.13 4.95 0.57
C SER A 430 -31.29 3.56 1.16
N VAL A 431 -32.44 3.31 1.81
CA VAL A 431 -32.82 2.00 2.35
C VAL A 431 -32.82 0.94 1.24
N SER A 432 -32.92 1.37 -0.02
CA SER A 432 -32.56 0.56 -1.17
C SER A 432 -31.10 0.82 -1.58
N ALA A 433 -30.33 -0.24 -1.79
CA ALA A 433 -28.97 -0.22 -2.34
C ALA A 433 -28.85 0.43 -3.75
N TRP A 434 -29.93 1.02 -4.26
CA TRP A 434 -29.95 1.76 -5.49
C TRP A 434 -29.40 3.17 -5.27
N LYS A 435 -28.20 3.41 -5.81
CA LYS A 435 -27.63 4.74 -5.97
C LYS A 435 -27.88 5.18 -7.42
N PRO A 436 -28.38 6.41 -7.67
CA PRO A 436 -28.47 6.92 -9.01
C PRO A 436 -27.07 6.96 -9.68
N PRO A 437 -26.98 6.74 -11.00
CA PRO A 437 -25.72 6.87 -11.74
C PRO A 437 -25.12 8.26 -11.49
N GLY A 438 -23.87 8.32 -11.03
CA GLY A 438 -23.17 9.58 -10.74
C GLY A 438 -23.27 10.07 -9.28
N TYR A 439 -24.04 9.41 -8.41
CA TYR A 439 -24.16 9.79 -6.99
C TYR A 439 -22.82 9.93 -6.25
N GLU A 440 -21.87 9.01 -6.50
CA GLU A 440 -20.55 9.05 -5.86
C GLU A 440 -19.68 10.22 -6.36
N ALA A 441 -19.78 10.53 -7.65
CA ALA A 441 -19.09 11.68 -8.25
C ALA A 441 -19.65 13.01 -7.71
N GLU A 442 -20.97 13.12 -7.58
CA GLU A 442 -21.60 14.30 -6.96
C GLU A 442 -21.23 14.46 -5.49
N GLN A 443 -21.14 13.35 -4.73
CA GLN A 443 -20.76 13.39 -3.33
C GLN A 443 -19.28 13.74 -3.12
N LEU A 444 -18.38 13.23 -3.96
CA LEU A 444 -16.97 13.62 -3.99
C LEU A 444 -16.83 15.12 -4.26
N LYS A 445 -17.52 15.62 -5.30
CA LYS A 445 -17.54 17.05 -5.63
C LYS A 445 -18.05 17.90 -4.47
N ARG A 446 -19.14 17.50 -3.80
CA ARG A 446 -19.64 18.20 -2.60
C ARG A 446 -18.60 18.25 -1.49
N ASN A 447 -17.93 17.14 -1.21
CA ASN A 447 -16.89 17.09 -0.18
C ASN A 447 -15.70 17.99 -0.50
N GLU A 448 -15.29 18.06 -1.77
CA GLU A 448 -14.22 18.94 -2.24
C GLU A 448 -14.59 20.41 -2.11
N GLU A 449 -15.81 20.80 -2.52
CA GLU A 449 -16.30 22.17 -2.35
C GLU A 449 -16.38 22.57 -0.87
N TRP A 450 -16.85 21.68 0.01
CA TRP A 450 -16.85 21.91 1.46
C TRP A 450 -15.45 22.10 2.04
N ARG A 451 -14.44 21.36 1.55
CA ARG A 451 -13.05 21.52 2.00
C ARG A 451 -12.53 22.92 1.69
N VAL A 452 -12.83 23.47 0.52
CA VAL A 452 -12.45 24.84 0.14
C VAL A 452 -13.13 25.88 1.04
N ILE A 453 -14.41 25.70 1.33
CA ILE A 453 -15.16 26.59 2.24
C ILE A 453 -14.57 26.54 3.66
N LEU A 454 -14.31 25.34 4.18
CA LEU A 454 -13.80 25.16 5.54
C LEU A 454 -12.40 25.75 5.72
N ILE A 455 -11.48 25.56 4.77
CA ILE A 455 -10.15 26.15 4.88
C ILE A 455 -10.20 27.69 4.79
N PHE A 456 -11.09 28.25 3.95
CA PHE A 456 -11.30 29.69 3.90
C PHE A 456 -11.79 30.22 5.25
N LEU A 457 -12.84 29.62 5.82
CA LEU A 457 -13.41 30.06 7.10
C LEU A 457 -12.40 29.93 8.24
N GLU A 458 -11.61 28.87 8.24
CA GLU A 458 -10.56 28.62 9.23
C GLU A 458 -9.46 29.69 9.16
N LEU A 459 -8.95 29.98 7.96
CA LEU A 459 -7.95 31.01 7.73
C LEU A 459 -8.51 32.42 8.01
N PHE A 460 -9.72 32.71 7.57
CA PHE A 460 -10.35 34.00 7.80
C PHE A 460 -10.60 34.25 9.29
N THR A 461 -11.05 33.24 10.04
CA THR A 461 -11.21 33.33 11.50
C THR A 461 -9.87 33.57 12.21
N PHE A 462 -8.80 32.94 11.75
CA PHE A 462 -7.45 33.15 12.28
C PHE A 462 -6.94 34.56 12.00
N VAL A 463 -7.14 35.04 10.79
CA VAL A 463 -6.75 36.37 10.36
C VAL A 463 -7.50 37.45 11.15
N LEU A 464 -8.79 37.28 11.40
CA LEU A 464 -9.57 38.18 12.27
C LEU A 464 -9.04 38.26 13.71
N LYS A 465 -8.30 37.25 14.19
CA LYS A 465 -7.67 37.30 15.53
C LYS A 465 -6.35 38.07 15.55
N ILE A 466 -5.72 38.24 14.39
CA ILE A 466 -4.36 38.78 14.26
C ILE A 466 -4.38 40.18 13.63
N MET A 467 -5.33 40.45 12.74
CA MET A 467 -5.53 41.76 12.13
C MET A 467 -5.95 42.79 13.17
N ASP A 468 -5.39 43.99 13.06
CA ASP A 468 -5.83 45.17 13.80
C ASP A 468 -7.03 45.84 13.10
N ASP A 469 -7.78 46.68 13.83
CA ASP A 469 -8.98 47.36 13.33
C ASP A 469 -8.68 48.23 12.09
N GLU A 470 -7.49 48.84 12.04
CA GLU A 470 -7.02 49.66 10.91
C GLU A 470 -6.66 48.82 9.68
N GLU A 471 -6.13 47.61 9.86
CA GLU A 471 -5.84 46.67 8.76
C GLU A 471 -7.16 46.07 8.22
N PHE A 472 -8.11 45.80 9.11
CA PHE A 472 -9.42 45.25 8.75
C PHE A 472 -10.30 46.25 7.99
N LEU A 473 -10.28 47.53 8.38
CA LEU A 473 -11.09 48.59 7.76
C LEU A 473 -10.43 49.21 6.51
N GLY A 474 -9.21 48.78 6.16
CA GLY A 474 -8.44 49.26 5.02
C GLY A 474 -7.90 50.67 5.27
N ALA A 475 -6.65 50.78 5.73
CA ALA A 475 -5.99 52.05 5.94
C ALA A 475 -6.01 52.91 4.66
N LYS A 476 -6.64 54.08 4.78
CA LYS A 476 -6.65 55.12 3.76
C LYS A 476 -5.22 55.57 3.49
N SER A 477 -4.73 55.30 2.28
CA SER A 477 -3.60 55.96 1.62
C SER A 477 -2.40 56.33 2.51
N GLY A 478 -1.46 55.40 2.73
CA GLY A 478 -0.15 55.81 3.27
C GLY A 478 0.81 54.71 3.70
N THR A 479 0.33 53.51 4.02
CA THR A 479 1.16 52.39 4.49
C THR A 479 1.07 51.19 3.54
N SER A 480 2.14 50.39 3.55
CA SER A 480 2.46 49.24 2.69
C SER A 480 1.29 48.58 1.94
N LEU A 481 1.40 48.43 0.61
CA LEU A 481 0.43 47.75 -0.27
C LEU A 481 0.01 46.32 0.14
N ARG A 482 0.71 45.66 1.08
CA ARG A 482 0.29 44.36 1.64
C ARG A 482 -0.87 44.49 2.62
N ASP A 483 -0.92 45.56 3.40
CA ASP A 483 -1.90 45.72 4.47
C ASP A 483 -3.31 45.97 3.90
N ASN A 484 -3.39 46.59 2.72
CA ASN A 484 -4.66 46.84 2.03
C ASN A 484 -5.18 45.67 1.18
N ASN A 485 -4.36 44.65 0.88
CA ASN A 485 -4.79 43.53 0.02
C ASN A 485 -5.26 42.30 0.81
N ASN A 486 -5.05 42.29 2.14
CA ASN A 486 -5.42 41.15 3.00
C ASN A 486 -6.87 41.22 3.49
N ALA A 487 -7.45 42.42 3.58
CA ALA A 487 -8.85 42.61 3.92
C ALA A 487 -9.74 42.31 2.71
N LEU A 488 -10.85 41.61 2.95
CA LEU A 488 -11.88 41.42 1.91
C LEU A 488 -12.55 42.77 1.60
N PRO A 489 -12.81 43.09 0.32
CA PRO A 489 -13.61 44.25 -0.04
C PRO A 489 -14.98 44.23 0.64
N ILE A 490 -15.56 45.41 0.87
CA ILE A 490 -16.86 45.54 1.56
C ILE A 490 -17.98 44.77 0.83
N GLU A 491 -17.95 44.74 -0.51
CA GLU A 491 -18.89 43.96 -1.32
C GLU A 491 -18.77 42.46 -1.05
N ASP A 492 -17.53 41.96 -0.97
CA ASP A 492 -17.23 40.56 -0.69
C ASP A 492 -17.60 40.19 0.76
N LEU A 493 -17.41 41.12 1.71
CA LEU A 493 -17.84 40.97 3.10
C LEU A 493 -19.38 40.88 3.21
N LYS A 494 -20.11 41.66 2.40
CA LYS A 494 -21.57 41.58 2.32
C LYS A 494 -22.02 40.20 1.82
N ASP A 495 -21.39 39.67 0.78
CA ASP A 495 -21.72 38.34 0.27
C ASP A 495 -21.39 37.23 1.29
N LEU A 496 -20.23 37.36 1.97
CA LEU A 496 -19.84 36.44 3.05
C LEU A 496 -20.82 36.49 4.23
N THR A 497 -21.26 37.67 4.65
CA THR A 497 -22.21 37.81 5.77
C THR A 497 -23.58 37.26 5.42
N VAL A 498 -24.07 37.42 4.19
CA VAL A 498 -25.32 36.78 3.72
C VAL A 498 -25.18 35.26 3.76
N PHE A 499 -24.08 34.72 3.23
CA PHE A 499 -23.79 33.28 3.29
C PHE A 499 -23.74 32.75 4.73
N LEU A 500 -22.97 33.40 5.61
CA LEU A 500 -22.84 33.01 7.02
C LEU A 500 -24.15 33.12 7.78
N LYS A 501 -24.96 34.15 7.50
CA LYS A 501 -26.30 34.31 8.07
C LYS A 501 -27.19 33.16 7.66
N ASN A 502 -27.25 32.82 6.37
CA ASN A 502 -28.09 31.75 5.86
C ASN A 502 -27.64 30.39 6.41
N MET A 503 -26.33 30.13 6.43
CA MET A 503 -25.74 28.93 7.00
C MET A 503 -26.00 28.82 8.50
N GLY A 504 -25.72 29.88 9.27
CA GLY A 504 -25.90 29.92 10.72
C GLY A 504 -27.37 29.79 11.12
N PHE A 505 -28.28 30.42 10.36
CA PHE A 505 -29.72 30.26 10.54
C PHE A 505 -30.14 28.80 10.35
N ALA A 506 -29.68 28.15 9.27
CA ALA A 506 -29.96 26.73 9.04
C ALA A 506 -29.39 25.83 10.15
N MET A 507 -28.13 26.04 10.56
CA MET A 507 -27.53 25.27 11.66
C MET A 507 -28.25 25.45 12.99
N TYR A 508 -28.74 26.65 13.31
CA TYR A 508 -29.40 26.93 14.58
C TYR A 508 -30.86 26.44 14.58
N PHE A 509 -31.66 26.86 13.59
CA PHE A 509 -33.10 26.60 13.54
C PHE A 509 -33.45 25.19 13.04
N ASN A 510 -32.63 24.58 12.18
CA ASN A 510 -32.84 23.22 11.66
C ASN A 510 -31.87 22.22 12.29
N SER A 511 -31.26 22.55 13.44
CA SER A 511 -30.29 21.69 14.17
C SER A 511 -30.83 20.28 14.44
N GLN A 512 -32.09 20.15 14.84
CA GLN A 512 -32.74 18.86 15.10
C GLN A 512 -32.86 18.02 13.82
N GLU A 513 -33.38 18.58 12.73
CA GLU A 513 -33.53 17.89 11.45
C GLU A 513 -32.18 17.47 10.82
N ILE A 514 -31.13 18.25 11.09
CA ILE A 514 -29.76 17.95 10.65
C ILE A 514 -29.19 16.83 11.54
N SER A 515 -29.34 16.90 12.86
CA SER A 515 -28.81 15.91 13.81
C SER A 515 -29.45 14.52 13.64
N GLU A 516 -30.78 14.46 13.49
CA GLU A 516 -31.52 13.21 13.24
C GLU A 516 -31.02 12.48 11.98
N SER A 517 -30.58 13.23 10.97
CA SER A 517 -30.03 12.63 9.75
C SER A 517 -28.70 11.91 9.96
N PHE A 518 -27.88 12.36 10.91
CA PHE A 518 -26.63 11.68 11.29
C PHE A 518 -26.92 10.45 12.15
N GLU A 519 -27.91 10.49 13.04
CA GLU A 519 -28.32 9.33 13.86
C GLU A 519 -28.89 8.19 13.01
N THR A 520 -29.68 8.51 11.98
CA THR A 520 -30.23 7.50 11.06
C THR A 520 -29.13 6.77 10.25
N SER A 521 -27.94 7.38 10.10
CA SER A 521 -26.79 6.77 9.42
C SER A 521 -25.92 5.87 10.33
N LEU A 522 -26.15 5.90 11.65
CA LEU A 522 -25.43 5.11 12.65
C LEU A 522 -26.15 3.80 13.05
N GLU A 523 -27.39 3.57 12.61
CA GLU A 523 -27.96 2.21 12.59
C GLU A 523 -27.56 1.51 11.29
N PRO A 524 -26.49 0.70 11.34
CA PRO A 524 -26.74 -0.72 11.56
C PRO A 524 -25.68 -1.35 12.46
N LEU A 525 -26.10 -2.10 13.49
CA LEU A 525 -25.42 -3.28 14.10
C LEU A 525 -25.83 -3.46 15.58
N SER A 526 -27.10 -3.71 15.86
CA SER A 526 -27.54 -4.38 17.11
C SER A 526 -29.05 -4.52 17.05
N THR A 527 -29.61 -5.63 16.55
CA THR A 527 -30.45 -6.47 17.43
C THR A 527 -30.70 -7.87 16.84
N ALA A 528 -29.83 -8.41 15.98
CA ALA A 528 -30.06 -9.72 15.34
C ALA A 528 -29.31 -10.92 15.95
N ASN A 529 -28.52 -10.75 17.03
CA ASN A 529 -27.74 -11.86 17.64
C ASN A 529 -28.07 -12.15 19.11
N LEU A 530 -29.26 -11.80 19.59
CA LEU A 530 -29.76 -12.26 20.90
C LEU A 530 -30.93 -13.23 20.73
N SER A 531 -30.72 -14.30 19.95
CA SER A 531 -31.38 -15.60 20.14
C SER A 531 -30.91 -16.63 19.09
N ARG A 532 -29.76 -17.26 19.30
CA ARG A 532 -29.52 -18.69 19.06
C ARG A 532 -28.11 -19.12 19.41
#